data_AF-A0A157S937-F1
#
_entry.id   AF-A0A157S937-F1
#
_cell.length_a   1.000
_cell.length_b   1.000
_cell.length_c   1.000
_cell.angle_alpha   90.00
_cell.angle_beta   90.00
_cell.angle_gamma   90.00
#
_symmetry.space_group_name_H-M   'P 1'
#
loop_
_entity.id
_entity.type
_entity.pdbx_description
1 polymer ?
#
loop_
_entity_poly.entity_id
_entity_poly.type
_entity_poly.pdbx_seq_one_letter_code
_entity_poly.pdbx_strand_id
1 'polypeptide(L)'
;MDNTDRSQDPAFAVKGMQVYQTSDPYPAHLYTNSITPEQWIIRRPDRRKRPEPRFNTTDVAIASYIKAARDGDFYNQRPQKLTLGLESQEFRQLNQLGPSLSLADFLATAPSGTRAGRIMQAIGVEPTGLDFERSNYRVTLDLETMPQASPDGDILAGYLAQPERRQAVEQLLDSPGFHWKKSGEGSQNTYELADRDTARPLNVFINAYSPDTWLMQSNARLNPQRPYFANDVVLAQYATVSKAHGYYGKLPTTIVRDNIINAHTLAFFEKAGETPDLQGFLTETPNGKHTQRILQNLQMHATQLDWNARTATAVIHVRPDAGTTAQAGATASRPDTARPQAAPAGKHTLPARPTTVRPRQAHTADVSAAPAAAGTSQQRRVVLLSEDSAAARQAAAGLVSQSPSHTTLMRRLPDDRLRILGPVIGPASGPLQIQVVGRGGQRDGAPTLGGQHPAQLAQTLRPLLGSGSAHTVALIFCASGACPGRDFGSLLQAELPQVVVKEAAPQADAGSRAAQGLAGNEADAGDRAAP
;
A
#
# COMPACT_ATOMS: atom_id res chain seq x y z
N MET A 1 8.02 -16.02 -5.54
CA MET A 1 7.90 -16.12 -4.07
C MET A 1 8.70 -14.94 -3.56
N ASP A 2 8.09 -14.01 -2.83
CA ASP A 2 8.81 -12.84 -2.35
C ASP A 2 9.26 -13.15 -0.92
N ASN A 3 10.45 -13.75 -0.79
CA ASN A 3 11.15 -13.85 0.49
C ASN A 3 11.85 -12.51 0.72
N THR A 4 11.06 -11.47 0.98
CA THR A 4 11.61 -10.15 1.22
C THR A 4 11.91 -10.04 2.72
N ASP A 5 13.18 -10.01 3.08
CA ASP A 5 13.58 -9.39 4.34
C ASP A 5 13.22 -7.90 4.26
N ARG A 6 12.12 -7.53 4.93
CA ARG A 6 11.59 -6.16 4.91
C ARG A 6 12.17 -5.27 6.01
N SER A 7 13.20 -5.74 6.71
CA SER A 7 13.90 -4.90 7.70
C SER A 7 14.52 -3.63 7.09
N GLN A 8 14.77 -3.64 5.78
CA GLN A 8 15.30 -2.52 5.00
C GLN A 8 14.26 -1.88 4.07
N ASP A 9 13.01 -2.34 4.07
CA ASP A 9 11.95 -1.86 3.17
C ASP A 9 11.26 -0.62 3.78
N PRO A 10 11.38 0.60 3.23
CA PRO A 10 10.78 1.80 3.82
C PRO A 10 9.24 1.79 3.98
N ALA A 11 8.51 0.88 3.33
CA ALA A 11 7.09 0.65 3.62
C ALA A 11 6.86 -0.12 4.93
N PHE A 12 7.93 -0.57 5.58
CA PHE A 12 7.91 -1.35 6.81
C PHE A 12 8.96 -0.81 7.79
N ALA A 13 8.53 -0.40 8.97
CA ALA A 13 9.43 -0.03 10.05
C ALA A 13 9.55 -1.21 11.01
N VAL A 14 10.78 -1.56 11.39
CA VAL A 14 11.01 -2.51 12.48
C VAL A 14 11.32 -1.71 13.74
N LYS A 15 10.45 -1.81 14.76
CA LYS A 15 10.69 -1.21 16.08
C LYS A 15 10.59 -2.29 17.15
N GLY A 16 11.73 -2.73 17.67
CA GLY A 16 11.81 -3.89 18.55
C GLY A 16 11.45 -5.19 17.81
N MET A 17 10.57 -6.01 18.38
CA MET A 17 10.09 -7.28 17.78
C MET A 17 8.83 -7.12 16.91
N GLN A 18 8.44 -5.88 16.57
CA GLN A 18 7.24 -5.60 15.79
C GLN A 18 7.62 -4.99 14.44
N VAL A 19 7.05 -5.55 13.37
CA VAL A 19 7.09 -4.99 12.01
C VAL A 19 5.82 -4.18 11.82
N TYR A 20 5.97 -2.87 11.64
CA TYR A 20 4.88 -1.96 11.34
C TYR A 20 4.88 -1.73 9.84
N GLN A 21 3.73 -1.94 9.19
CA GLN A 21 3.53 -1.34 7.89
C GLN A 21 3.45 0.17 8.11
N THR A 22 4.40 0.92 7.57
CA THR A 22 4.34 2.39 7.64
C THR A 22 3.10 2.84 6.87
N SER A 23 2.46 3.93 7.29
CA SER A 23 1.29 4.48 6.60
C SER A 23 1.58 5.02 5.21
N ASP A 24 2.82 4.84 4.72
CA ASP A 24 3.26 5.20 3.38
C ASP A 24 3.58 3.92 2.60
N PRO A 25 2.57 3.18 2.12
CA PRO A 25 2.81 2.26 1.02
C PRO A 25 3.34 3.13 -0.10
N TYR A 26 4.57 2.88 -0.57
CA TYR A 26 5.27 3.62 -1.63
C TYR A 26 4.33 4.41 -2.54
N PRO A 27 4.62 5.69 -2.86
CA PRO A 27 3.73 6.50 -3.66
C PRO A 27 3.31 5.74 -4.91
N ALA A 28 2.01 5.53 -5.13
CA ALA A 28 1.55 4.72 -6.25
C ALA A 28 2.06 5.32 -7.57
N HIS A 29 2.86 4.55 -8.30
CA HIS A 29 3.42 4.90 -9.59
C HIS A 29 2.62 4.22 -10.68
N LEU A 30 2.23 5.03 -11.68
CA LEU A 30 1.65 4.57 -12.92
C LEU A 30 2.30 5.35 -14.05
N TYR A 31 3.02 4.64 -14.90
CA TYR A 31 3.68 5.17 -16.08
C TYR A 31 3.14 4.45 -17.30
N THR A 32 2.80 5.21 -18.33
CA THR A 32 2.35 4.65 -19.61
C THR A 32 3.24 5.22 -20.70
N ASN A 33 4.08 4.40 -21.32
CA ASN A 33 4.97 4.82 -22.39
C ASN A 33 4.71 3.99 -23.64
N SER A 34 4.75 4.61 -24.81
CA SER A 34 4.71 3.89 -26.09
C SER A 34 6.08 3.99 -26.72
N ILE A 35 6.73 2.85 -26.97
CA ILE A 35 8.10 2.81 -27.48
C ILE A 35 8.13 1.99 -28.76
N THR A 36 8.45 2.63 -29.88
CA THR A 36 8.73 2.00 -31.17
C THR A 36 10.16 2.31 -31.60
N PRO A 37 10.69 1.66 -32.66
CA PRO A 37 11.99 2.01 -33.22
C PRO A 37 12.07 3.48 -33.68
N GLU A 38 10.97 4.03 -34.20
CA GLU A 38 10.93 5.37 -34.80
C GLU A 38 10.61 6.45 -33.77
N GLN A 39 9.77 6.15 -32.78
CA GLN A 39 9.23 7.16 -31.88
C GLN A 39 9.07 6.66 -30.44
N TRP A 40 9.50 7.48 -29.50
CA TRP A 40 9.24 7.28 -28.08
C TRP A 40 8.22 8.31 -27.60
N ILE A 41 7.10 7.84 -27.06
CA ILE A 41 6.05 8.66 -26.46
C ILE A 41 6.12 8.45 -24.95
N ILE A 42 6.68 9.43 -24.25
CA ILE A 42 6.83 9.43 -22.80
C ILE A 42 5.72 10.26 -22.18
N ARG A 43 4.78 9.58 -21.53
CA ARG A 43 3.65 10.27 -20.89
C ARG A 43 4.01 10.72 -19.48
N ARG A 44 3.26 11.68 -18.98
CA ARG A 44 3.33 12.07 -17.57
C ARG A 44 2.98 10.87 -16.68
N PRO A 45 3.62 10.72 -15.51
CA PRO A 45 3.15 9.77 -14.51
C PRO A 45 1.78 10.18 -13.99
N ASP A 46 0.82 9.26 -13.98
CA ASP A 46 -0.56 9.57 -13.58
C ASP A 46 -0.73 9.73 -12.06
N ARG A 47 0.20 9.20 -11.23
CA ARG A 47 0.01 9.08 -9.77
C ARG A 47 1.20 9.42 -8.86
N ARG A 48 2.27 10.01 -9.39
CA ARG A 48 3.47 10.33 -8.58
C ARG A 48 3.28 11.60 -7.74
N LYS A 49 2.63 11.49 -6.57
CA LYS A 49 2.43 12.62 -5.62
C LYS A 49 3.72 13.07 -4.92
N ARG A 50 4.75 12.20 -4.87
CA ARG A 50 6.04 12.47 -4.24
C ARG A 50 7.18 11.95 -5.12
N PRO A 51 8.35 12.60 -5.11
CA PRO A 51 9.54 12.04 -5.72
C PRO A 51 9.86 10.65 -5.13
N GLU A 52 10.19 9.71 -6.01
CA GLU A 52 10.69 8.39 -5.64
C GLU A 52 12.22 8.45 -5.71
N PRO A 53 12.93 8.23 -4.59
CA PRO A 53 14.38 8.40 -4.54
C PRO A 53 15.15 7.29 -5.27
N ARG A 54 14.55 6.11 -5.47
CA ARG A 54 15.24 4.96 -6.07
C ARG A 54 15.46 5.11 -7.58
N PHE A 55 14.54 5.78 -8.27
CA PHE A 55 14.61 5.98 -9.71
C PHE A 55 13.88 7.26 -10.14
N ASN A 56 14.29 7.77 -11.30
CA ASN A 56 13.71 8.95 -11.93
C ASN A 56 12.93 8.56 -13.20
N THR A 57 12.31 9.54 -13.84
CA THR A 57 11.49 9.32 -15.04
C THR A 57 12.31 8.91 -16.26
N THR A 58 13.60 9.26 -16.31
CA THR A 58 14.53 8.80 -17.36
C THR A 58 14.78 7.30 -17.18
N ASP A 59 15.04 6.82 -15.95
CA ASP A 59 15.19 5.38 -15.67
C ASP A 59 13.96 4.59 -16.14
N VAL A 60 12.75 5.13 -15.90
CA VAL A 60 11.49 4.52 -16.35
C VAL A 60 11.36 4.49 -17.88
N ALA A 61 11.73 5.57 -18.58
CA ALA A 61 11.73 5.59 -20.03
C ALA A 61 12.72 4.57 -20.61
N ILE A 62 13.93 4.47 -20.04
CA ILE A 62 14.95 3.49 -20.45
C ILE A 62 14.48 2.05 -20.19
N ALA A 63 13.88 1.77 -19.01
CA ALA A 63 13.32 0.46 -18.72
C ALA A 63 12.18 0.10 -19.69
N SER A 64 11.32 1.07 -20.05
CA SER A 64 10.25 0.87 -21.04
C SER A 64 10.83 0.53 -22.42
N TYR A 65 11.91 1.20 -22.82
CA TYR A 65 12.62 0.89 -24.06
C TYR A 65 13.21 -0.52 -24.03
N ILE A 66 13.95 -0.90 -22.99
CA ILE A 66 14.54 -2.24 -22.89
C ILE A 66 13.45 -3.31 -23.00
N LYS A 67 12.31 -3.11 -22.33
CA LYS A 67 11.19 -4.05 -22.40
C LYS A 67 10.60 -4.12 -23.80
N ALA A 68 10.30 -2.97 -24.41
CA ALA A 68 9.70 -2.91 -25.75
C ALA A 68 10.63 -3.46 -26.84
N ALA A 69 11.91 -3.11 -26.78
CA ALA A 69 12.92 -3.51 -27.74
C ALA A 69 13.21 -5.02 -27.69
N ARG A 70 13.17 -5.64 -26.51
CA ARG A 70 13.23 -7.11 -26.36
C ARG A 70 11.99 -7.79 -26.94
N ASP A 71 10.81 -7.22 -26.72
CA ASP A 71 9.55 -7.79 -27.20
C ASP A 71 9.32 -7.57 -28.71
N GLY A 72 9.99 -6.58 -29.32
CA GLY A 72 9.83 -6.18 -30.72
C GLY A 72 11.08 -6.30 -31.60
N ASP A 73 12.17 -6.87 -31.07
CA ASP A 73 13.46 -7.08 -31.75
C ASP A 73 14.07 -5.81 -32.39
N PHE A 74 14.12 -4.72 -31.62
CA PHE A 74 14.73 -3.45 -32.05
C PHE A 74 15.72 -2.88 -31.03
N TYR A 75 16.36 -3.78 -30.27
CA TYR A 75 17.42 -3.37 -29.35
C TYR A 75 18.56 -2.69 -30.12
N ASN A 76 19.17 -1.67 -29.50
CA ASN A 76 20.13 -0.73 -30.07
C ASN A 76 19.62 0.22 -31.17
N GLN A 77 18.33 0.25 -31.48
CA GLN A 77 17.77 1.26 -32.38
C GLN A 77 17.45 2.56 -31.63
N ARG A 78 17.88 3.71 -32.19
CA ARG A 78 17.62 5.05 -31.67
C ARG A 78 16.36 5.63 -32.31
N PRO A 79 15.47 6.29 -31.54
CA PRO A 79 14.29 6.92 -32.11
C PRO A 79 14.66 8.16 -32.91
N GLN A 80 13.86 8.43 -33.95
CA GLN A 80 13.89 9.69 -34.70
C GLN A 80 13.01 10.76 -34.03
N LYS A 81 12.10 10.36 -33.15
CA LYS A 81 11.18 11.27 -32.46
C LYS A 81 11.03 10.96 -30.98
N LEU A 82 11.01 12.02 -30.17
CA LEU A 82 10.66 11.95 -28.75
C LEU A 82 9.47 12.87 -28.46
N THR A 83 8.33 12.27 -28.11
CA THR A 83 7.12 12.99 -27.73
C THR A 83 6.92 12.94 -26.22
N LEU A 84 6.64 14.09 -25.62
CA LEU A 84 6.45 14.28 -24.18
C LEU A 84 5.05 14.82 -23.91
N GLY A 85 4.34 14.18 -22.98
CA GLY A 85 3.08 14.72 -22.44
C GLY A 85 3.36 15.80 -21.39
N LEU A 86 2.71 16.95 -21.52
CA LEU A 86 2.90 18.10 -20.63
C LEU A 86 1.91 18.07 -19.45
N GLU A 87 2.33 18.65 -18.32
CA GLU A 87 1.42 18.96 -17.22
C GLU A 87 0.61 20.23 -17.51
N SER A 88 -0.60 20.35 -16.96
CA SER A 88 -1.49 21.49 -17.25
C SER A 88 -0.86 22.84 -16.87
N GLN A 89 -0.04 22.90 -15.82
CA GLN A 89 0.66 24.12 -15.43
C GLN A 89 1.80 24.45 -16.40
N GLU A 90 2.63 23.48 -16.74
CA GLU A 90 3.71 23.62 -17.73
C GLU A 90 3.15 24.01 -19.10
N PHE A 91 2.07 23.35 -19.54
CA PHE A 91 1.38 23.70 -20.77
C PHE A 91 0.93 25.16 -20.78
N ARG A 92 0.34 25.66 -19.68
CA ARG A 92 -0.07 27.07 -19.61
C ARG A 92 1.13 28.01 -19.75
N GLN A 93 2.25 27.68 -19.12
CA GLN A 93 3.49 28.47 -19.21
C GLN A 93 4.04 28.46 -20.64
N LEU A 94 4.17 27.28 -21.26
CA LEU A 94 4.66 27.15 -22.63
C LEU A 94 3.72 27.79 -23.65
N ASN A 95 2.40 27.71 -23.44
CA ASN A 95 1.42 28.32 -24.33
C ASN A 95 1.44 29.85 -24.27
N GLN A 96 1.85 30.45 -23.13
CA GLN A 96 2.04 31.90 -23.01
C GLN A 96 3.23 32.41 -23.83
N LEU A 97 4.22 31.56 -24.10
CA LEU A 97 5.35 31.87 -24.99
C LEU A 97 4.92 31.88 -26.48
N GLY A 98 3.71 31.41 -26.82
CA GLY A 98 3.17 31.49 -28.17
C GLY A 98 4.04 30.76 -29.22
N PRO A 99 4.13 31.25 -30.47
CA PRO A 99 5.01 30.68 -31.50
C PRO A 99 6.50 30.95 -31.25
N SER A 100 6.85 31.69 -30.19
CA SER A 100 8.24 32.02 -29.85
C SER A 100 8.92 31.00 -28.94
N LEU A 101 8.28 29.86 -28.65
CA LEU A 101 8.92 28.78 -27.91
C LEU A 101 10.08 28.20 -28.73
N SER A 102 11.31 28.57 -28.40
CA SER A 102 12.49 27.98 -29.00
C SER A 102 12.81 26.61 -28.39
N LEU A 103 13.47 25.74 -29.17
CA LEU A 103 13.99 24.46 -28.68
C LEU A 103 14.91 24.65 -27.46
N ALA A 104 15.78 25.66 -27.50
CA ALA A 104 16.69 25.98 -26.40
C ALA A 104 15.93 26.38 -25.13
N ASP A 105 14.93 27.25 -25.25
CA ASP A 105 14.12 27.69 -24.10
C ASP A 105 13.33 26.52 -23.50
N PHE A 106 12.74 25.67 -24.35
CA PHE A 106 12.04 24.47 -23.89
C PHE A 106 12.96 23.56 -23.08
N LEU A 107 14.13 23.22 -23.61
CA LEU A 107 15.08 22.32 -22.93
C LEU A 107 15.61 22.91 -21.62
N ALA A 108 15.82 24.23 -21.57
CA ALA A 108 16.39 24.91 -20.40
C ALA A 108 15.37 25.18 -19.28
N THR A 109 14.12 25.50 -19.63
CA THR A 109 13.16 26.07 -18.67
C THR A 109 12.00 25.13 -18.33
N ALA A 110 11.65 24.21 -19.21
CA ALA A 110 10.50 23.32 -19.03
C ALA A 110 10.91 22.05 -18.27
N PRO A 111 10.18 21.63 -17.22
CA PRO A 111 10.43 20.34 -16.56
C PRO A 111 10.45 19.14 -17.52
N SER A 112 9.58 19.14 -18.53
CA SER A 112 9.55 18.13 -19.59
C SER A 112 10.74 18.28 -20.54
N GLY A 113 11.20 19.49 -20.81
CA GLY A 113 12.42 19.74 -21.61
C GLY A 113 13.69 19.28 -20.92
N THR A 114 13.85 19.54 -19.62
CA THR A 114 14.96 19.00 -18.82
C THR A 114 14.96 17.47 -18.82
N ARG A 115 13.77 16.86 -18.74
CA ARG A 115 13.61 15.41 -18.84
C ARG A 115 13.98 14.88 -20.22
N ALA A 116 13.56 15.57 -21.27
CA ALA A 116 13.93 15.28 -22.66
C ALA A 116 15.46 15.25 -22.81
N GLY A 117 16.14 16.29 -22.34
CA GLY A 117 17.60 16.40 -22.40
C GLY A 117 18.30 15.21 -21.75
N ARG A 118 17.82 14.77 -20.57
CA ARG A 118 18.38 13.59 -19.89
C ARG A 118 18.14 12.28 -20.66
N ILE A 119 16.97 12.10 -21.27
CA ILE A 119 16.67 10.92 -22.09
C ILE A 119 17.56 10.92 -23.35
N MET A 120 17.63 12.05 -24.04
CA MET A 120 18.43 12.20 -25.26
C MET A 120 19.92 11.95 -24.99
N GLN A 121 20.46 12.51 -23.91
CA GLN A 121 21.82 12.23 -23.45
C GLN A 121 22.03 10.76 -23.12
N ALA A 122 21.04 10.10 -22.50
CA ALA A 122 21.14 8.68 -22.12
C ALA A 122 21.26 7.74 -23.34
N ILE A 123 20.69 8.13 -24.49
CA ILE A 123 20.66 7.30 -25.71
C ILE A 123 21.54 7.83 -26.85
N GLY A 124 22.26 8.93 -26.60
CA GLY A 124 23.21 9.52 -27.55
C GLY A 124 22.54 10.13 -28.78
N VAL A 125 21.45 10.87 -28.60
CA VAL A 125 20.77 11.64 -29.67
C VAL A 125 20.68 13.11 -29.30
N GLU A 126 20.51 13.98 -30.29
CA GLU A 126 20.31 15.42 -30.10
C GLU A 126 19.06 15.90 -30.84
N PRO A 127 18.40 16.96 -30.35
CA PRO A 127 17.20 17.48 -30.97
C PRO A 127 17.53 18.42 -32.14
N THR A 128 16.84 18.25 -33.27
CA THR A 128 16.97 19.10 -34.45
C THR A 128 15.73 19.97 -34.69
N GLY A 129 14.59 19.57 -34.12
CA GLY A 129 13.31 20.27 -34.26
C GLY A 129 12.45 20.16 -33.01
N LEU A 130 11.48 21.07 -32.92
CA LEU A 130 10.45 21.06 -31.88
C LEU A 130 9.11 21.38 -32.52
N ASP A 131 8.13 20.51 -32.29
CA ASP A 131 6.73 20.73 -32.59
C ASP A 131 5.90 20.74 -31.30
N PHE A 132 5.05 21.75 -31.14
CA PHE A 132 4.18 21.92 -29.97
C PHE A 132 2.71 21.73 -30.34
N GLU A 133 2.22 20.52 -30.12
CA GLU A 133 0.86 20.10 -30.40
C GLU A 133 -0.09 20.51 -29.27
N ARG A 134 -0.69 21.70 -29.42
CA ARG A 134 -1.51 22.34 -28.38
C ARG A 134 -2.79 21.57 -28.04
N SER A 135 -3.41 20.91 -29.01
CA SER A 135 -4.67 20.16 -28.85
C SER A 135 -4.53 18.97 -27.90
N ASN A 136 -3.35 18.35 -27.87
CA ASN A 136 -3.08 17.11 -27.14
C ASN A 136 -2.12 17.28 -25.96
N TYR A 137 -1.74 18.52 -25.65
CA TYR A 137 -0.80 18.85 -24.57
C TYR A 137 0.54 18.12 -24.74
N ARG A 138 1.10 18.11 -25.96
CA ARG A 138 2.32 17.36 -26.30
C ARG A 138 3.37 18.24 -26.96
N VAL A 139 4.64 17.93 -26.69
CA VAL A 139 5.78 18.44 -27.46
C VAL A 139 6.46 17.24 -28.10
N THR A 140 6.77 17.35 -29.38
CA THR A 140 7.55 16.36 -30.13
C THR A 140 8.88 16.98 -30.54
N LEU A 141 9.96 16.27 -30.26
CA LEU A 141 11.30 16.62 -30.72
C LEU A 141 11.66 15.70 -31.87
N ASP A 142 12.15 16.28 -32.97
CA ASP A 142 12.86 15.53 -34.01
C ASP A 142 14.30 15.31 -33.55
N LEU A 143 14.84 14.13 -33.78
CA LEU A 143 16.10 13.66 -33.21
C LEU A 143 17.07 13.17 -34.28
N GLU A 144 18.36 13.43 -34.05
CA GLU A 144 19.46 12.85 -34.82
C GLU A 144 20.48 12.18 -33.89
N THR A 145 21.21 11.20 -34.41
CA THR A 145 22.26 10.51 -33.64
C THR A 145 23.44 11.46 -33.45
N MET A 146 23.91 11.59 -32.22
CA MET A 146 25.06 12.44 -31.92
C MET A 146 26.32 11.91 -32.66
N PRO A 147 27.20 12.79 -33.18
CA PRO A 147 28.42 12.38 -33.89
C PRO A 147 29.34 11.46 -33.09
N GLN A 148 29.39 11.64 -31.77
CA GLN A 148 30.17 10.84 -30.83
C GLN A 148 29.51 9.51 -30.43
N ALA A 149 28.27 9.27 -30.82
CA ALA A 149 27.59 8.02 -30.52
C ALA A 149 28.06 6.93 -31.49
N SER A 150 28.50 5.79 -30.95
CA SER A 150 28.87 4.65 -31.80
C SER A 150 27.64 4.17 -32.60
N PRO A 151 27.76 3.99 -33.93
CA PRO A 151 26.67 3.48 -34.77
C PRO A 151 26.26 2.06 -34.37
N ASP A 152 27.24 1.23 -34.00
CA ASP A 152 27.07 -0.22 -33.73
C ASP A 152 27.18 -0.57 -32.23
N GLY A 153 27.36 0.43 -31.37
CA GLY A 153 27.49 0.25 -29.92
C GLY A 153 26.15 0.12 -29.21
N ASP A 154 26.16 -0.52 -28.04
CA ASP A 154 25.02 -0.53 -27.13
C ASP A 154 24.61 0.92 -26.80
N ILE A 155 23.39 1.31 -27.20
CA ILE A 155 22.91 2.69 -27.09
C ILE A 155 22.77 3.14 -25.64
N LEU A 156 22.71 2.19 -24.70
CA LEU A 156 22.59 2.44 -23.27
C LEU A 156 23.91 2.29 -22.53
N ALA A 157 25.02 1.95 -23.20
CA ALA A 157 26.30 1.66 -22.55
C ALA A 157 26.77 2.80 -21.62
N GLY A 158 26.70 4.04 -22.09
CA GLY A 158 27.08 5.21 -21.28
C GLY A 158 26.15 5.46 -20.09
N TYR A 159 24.85 5.21 -20.27
CA TYR A 159 23.85 5.39 -19.21
C TYR A 159 23.97 4.31 -18.13
N LEU A 160 24.08 3.05 -18.54
CA LEU A 160 24.17 1.88 -17.67
C LEU A 160 25.58 1.65 -17.12
N ALA A 161 26.60 2.41 -17.56
CA ALA A 161 27.91 2.43 -16.92
C ALA A 161 27.85 2.99 -15.49
N GLN A 162 26.88 3.87 -15.21
CA GLN A 162 26.65 4.42 -13.87
C GLN A 162 25.98 3.37 -12.97
N PRO A 163 26.60 2.94 -11.85
CA PRO A 163 26.08 1.88 -11.00
C PRO A 163 24.65 2.14 -10.50
N GLU A 164 24.34 3.38 -10.11
CA GLU A 164 23.03 3.75 -9.59
C GLU A 164 21.96 3.71 -10.68
N ARG A 165 22.31 4.05 -11.92
CA ARG A 165 21.38 3.97 -13.07
C ARG A 165 21.10 2.53 -13.45
N ARG A 166 22.14 1.69 -13.46
CA ARG A 166 22.01 0.24 -13.68
C ARG A 166 21.09 -0.39 -12.65
N GLN A 167 21.35 -0.14 -11.36
CA GLN A 167 20.53 -0.66 -10.27
C GLN A 167 19.07 -0.20 -10.37
N ALA A 168 18.83 1.07 -10.71
CA ALA A 168 17.48 1.61 -10.90
C ALA A 168 16.74 0.92 -12.05
N VAL A 169 17.39 0.70 -13.20
CA VAL A 169 16.80 0.03 -14.36
C VAL A 169 16.54 -1.46 -14.08
N GLU A 170 17.50 -2.17 -13.47
CA GLU A 170 17.32 -3.56 -13.04
C GLU A 170 16.14 -3.69 -12.07
N GLN A 171 16.02 -2.78 -11.10
CA GLN A 171 14.88 -2.76 -10.19
C GLN A 171 13.55 -2.60 -10.94
N LEU A 172 13.47 -1.74 -11.96
CA LEU A 172 12.24 -1.53 -12.73
C LEU A 172 11.87 -2.73 -13.62
N LEU A 173 12.87 -3.48 -14.10
CA LEU A 173 12.68 -4.63 -14.98
C LEU A 173 12.38 -5.92 -14.20
N ASP A 174 13.10 -6.16 -13.11
CA ASP A 174 13.18 -7.49 -12.46
C ASP A 174 12.62 -7.52 -11.03
N SER A 175 12.20 -6.38 -10.46
CA SER A 175 11.65 -6.37 -9.09
C SER A 175 10.23 -6.93 -9.02
N PRO A 176 9.92 -7.75 -8.00
CA PRO A 176 8.56 -8.21 -7.73
C PRO A 176 7.60 -7.08 -7.32
N GLY A 177 8.11 -5.88 -7.05
CA GLY A 177 7.35 -4.68 -6.68
C GLY A 177 6.66 -3.98 -7.85
N PHE A 178 7.06 -4.27 -9.09
CA PHE A 178 6.46 -3.67 -10.29
C PHE A 178 5.77 -4.73 -11.15
N HIS A 179 4.83 -4.29 -11.98
CA HIS A 179 4.32 -5.11 -13.05
C HIS A 179 4.25 -4.33 -14.36
N TRP A 180 4.52 -5.05 -15.44
CA TRP A 180 4.40 -4.57 -16.80
C TRP A 180 3.12 -5.11 -17.40
N LYS A 181 2.32 -4.24 -17.99
CA LYS A 181 1.14 -4.61 -18.77
C LYS A 181 1.26 -3.98 -20.15
N LYS A 182 1.28 -4.80 -21.19
CA LYS A 182 1.13 -4.32 -22.57
C LYS A 182 -0.33 -3.93 -22.75
N SER A 183 -0.59 -2.71 -23.23
CA SER A 183 -1.94 -2.32 -23.64
C SER A 183 -2.41 -3.23 -24.78
N GLY A 184 -3.70 -3.58 -24.82
CA GLY A 184 -4.24 -4.66 -25.66
C GLY A 184 -3.95 -4.55 -27.16
N GLU A 185 -4.37 -5.56 -27.93
CA GLU A 185 -4.18 -5.62 -29.39
C GLU A 185 -4.60 -4.30 -30.06
N GLY A 186 -3.68 -3.73 -30.85
CA GLY A 186 -3.84 -2.44 -31.52
C GLY A 186 -3.08 -1.26 -30.90
N SER A 187 -2.55 -1.39 -29.68
CA SER A 187 -1.64 -0.36 -29.12
C SER A 187 -0.20 -0.58 -29.59
N GLN A 188 0.38 0.40 -30.28
CA GLN A 188 1.78 0.37 -30.71
C GLN A 188 2.69 0.29 -29.47
N ASN A 189 3.23 -0.91 -29.19
CA ASN A 189 4.21 -1.21 -28.12
C ASN A 189 4.06 -0.32 -26.87
N THR A 190 2.82 -0.21 -26.40
CA THR A 190 2.47 0.64 -25.27
C THR A 190 2.52 -0.19 -24.01
N TYR A 191 3.41 0.20 -23.11
CA TYR A 191 3.63 -0.47 -21.85
C TYR A 191 3.18 0.42 -20.70
N GLU A 192 2.35 -0.17 -19.86
CA GLU A 192 2.02 0.32 -18.55
C GLU A 192 2.99 -0.32 -17.56
N LEU A 193 3.80 0.52 -16.90
CA LEU A 193 4.56 0.16 -15.73
C LEU A 193 3.84 0.73 -14.52
N ALA A 194 3.42 -0.16 -13.64
CA ALA A 194 2.77 0.24 -12.40
C ALA A 194 3.39 -0.49 -11.22
N ASP A 195 3.31 0.13 -10.05
CA ASP A 195 3.45 -0.63 -8.82
C ASP A 195 2.52 -1.83 -8.89
N ARG A 196 3.03 -2.99 -8.48
CA ARG A 196 2.22 -4.19 -8.42
C ARG A 196 1.11 -3.92 -7.42
N ASP A 197 -0.11 -3.79 -7.95
CA ASP A 197 -1.29 -3.49 -7.15
C ASP A 197 -1.38 -4.52 -6.01
N THR A 198 -1.17 -4.03 -4.79
CA THR A 198 -1.32 -4.82 -3.56
C THR A 198 -2.79 -5.17 -3.29
N ALA A 199 -3.72 -4.76 -4.16
CA ALA A 199 -5.14 -5.09 -4.09
C ALA A 199 -5.49 -6.55 -4.46
N ARG A 200 -4.58 -7.35 -5.05
CA ARG A 200 -4.74 -8.81 -4.92
C ARG A 200 -4.38 -9.15 -3.49
N PRO A 201 -5.25 -9.80 -2.71
CA PRO A 201 -4.96 -9.97 -1.31
C PRO A 201 -3.72 -10.87 -1.22
N LEU A 202 -2.60 -10.24 -0.86
CA LEU A 202 -1.31 -10.90 -0.82
C LEU A 202 -1.38 -11.95 0.26
N ASN A 203 -0.70 -13.07 0.03
CA ASN A 203 -0.40 -13.95 1.14
C ASN A 203 0.60 -13.21 2.03
N VAL A 204 0.26 -12.99 3.29
CA VAL A 204 1.07 -12.23 4.26
C VAL A 204 1.57 -13.19 5.32
N PHE A 205 2.89 -13.26 5.47
CA PHE A 205 3.56 -14.11 6.45
C PHE A 205 4.54 -13.27 7.27
N ILE A 206 4.18 -12.99 8.52
CA ILE A 206 4.96 -12.21 9.47
C ILE A 206 5.22 -13.12 10.66
N ASN A 207 6.48 -13.55 10.79
CA ASN A 207 6.94 -14.46 11.82
C ASN A 207 8.33 -14.03 12.29
N ALA A 208 8.69 -14.37 13.53
CA ALA A 208 10.03 -14.16 14.08
C ALA A 208 10.57 -15.46 14.65
N TYR A 209 11.88 -15.66 14.54
CA TYR A 209 12.55 -16.92 14.88
C TYR A 209 13.72 -16.66 15.82
N SER A 210 13.79 -17.48 16.86
CA SER A 210 14.94 -17.66 17.74
C SER A 210 15.21 -19.16 17.87
N PRO A 211 16.34 -19.58 18.47
CA PRO A 211 16.63 -20.99 18.67
C PRO A 211 15.52 -21.78 19.37
N ASP A 212 14.88 -21.18 20.38
CA ASP A 212 13.95 -21.88 21.27
C ASP A 212 12.47 -21.48 21.03
N THR A 213 12.23 -20.29 20.48
CA THR A 213 10.88 -19.74 20.33
C THR A 213 10.63 -19.28 18.91
N TRP A 214 9.53 -19.76 18.32
CA TRP A 214 9.02 -19.24 17.05
C TRP A 214 7.74 -18.47 17.27
N LEU A 215 7.73 -17.20 16.87
CA LEU A 215 6.59 -16.30 17.00
C LEU A 215 5.85 -16.19 15.67
N MET A 216 4.57 -16.54 15.68
CA MET A 216 3.68 -16.54 14.53
C MET A 216 2.68 -15.39 14.65
N GLN A 217 2.93 -14.27 13.96
CA GLN A 217 2.13 -13.04 14.10
C GLN A 217 1.04 -12.94 13.02
N SER A 218 1.37 -13.28 11.77
CA SER A 218 0.39 -13.32 10.68
C SER A 218 0.80 -14.36 9.65
N ASN A 219 -0.13 -15.22 9.25
CA ASN A 219 0.11 -16.24 8.22
C ASN A 219 -1.10 -16.32 7.28
N ALA A 220 -1.56 -15.16 6.83
CA ALA A 220 -2.75 -15.03 6.02
C ALA A 220 -2.49 -15.49 4.59
N ARG A 221 -3.14 -16.57 4.16
CA ARG A 221 -3.09 -17.08 2.77
C ARG A 221 -4.34 -16.67 2.02
N LEU A 222 -4.47 -15.38 1.72
CA LEU A 222 -5.65 -14.81 1.08
C LEU A 222 -5.79 -15.21 -0.41
N ASN A 223 -4.71 -15.65 -1.04
CA ASN A 223 -4.68 -16.27 -2.35
C ASN A 223 -4.30 -17.76 -2.23
N PRO A 224 -5.28 -18.67 -2.13
CA PRO A 224 -5.04 -20.11 -1.97
C PRO A 224 -4.62 -20.83 -3.25
N GLN A 225 -4.63 -20.17 -4.42
CA GLN A 225 -4.25 -20.76 -5.71
C GLN A 225 -2.73 -20.84 -5.92
N ARG A 226 -1.94 -20.35 -4.97
CA ARG A 226 -0.47 -20.44 -5.04
C ARG A 226 0.02 -21.85 -4.67
N PRO A 227 1.04 -22.40 -5.36
CA PRO A 227 1.49 -23.78 -5.17
C PRO A 227 2.40 -23.94 -3.94
N TYR A 228 1.97 -23.42 -2.79
CA TYR A 228 2.64 -23.57 -1.50
C TYR A 228 1.62 -23.41 -0.38
N PHE A 229 1.87 -24.03 0.76
CA PHE A 229 1.12 -23.89 1.99
C PHE A 229 1.80 -22.91 2.96
N ALA A 230 1.07 -22.44 3.96
CA ALA A 230 1.59 -21.51 4.95
C ALA A 230 2.75 -22.11 5.78
N ASN A 231 2.69 -23.40 6.08
CA ASN A 231 3.75 -24.13 6.79
C ASN A 231 5.05 -24.17 5.97
N ASP A 232 4.97 -24.26 4.64
CA ASP A 232 6.16 -24.25 3.78
C ASP A 232 6.91 -22.92 3.89
N VAL A 233 6.16 -21.81 3.99
CA VAL A 233 6.73 -20.47 4.17
C VAL A 233 7.38 -20.33 5.54
N VAL A 234 6.75 -20.83 6.60
CA VAL A 234 7.33 -20.81 7.95
C VAL A 234 8.69 -21.51 8.00
N LEU A 235 8.80 -22.67 7.35
CA LEU A 235 10.05 -23.45 7.31
C LEU A 235 11.14 -22.75 6.48
N ALA A 236 10.75 -22.14 5.35
CA ALA A 236 11.68 -21.36 4.52
C ALA A 236 12.20 -20.11 5.26
N GLN A 237 11.32 -19.41 6.00
CA GLN A 237 11.70 -18.26 6.82
C GLN A 237 12.66 -18.67 7.95
N TYR A 238 12.33 -19.72 8.70
CA TYR A 238 13.24 -20.27 9.70
C TYR A 238 14.61 -20.62 9.10
N ALA A 239 14.63 -21.34 7.98
CA ALA A 239 15.89 -21.76 7.34
C ALA A 239 16.77 -20.58 6.95
N THR A 240 16.15 -19.47 6.50
CA THR A 240 16.87 -18.25 6.12
C THR A 240 17.45 -17.54 7.35
N VAL A 241 16.60 -17.24 8.34
CA VAL A 241 17.00 -16.50 9.55
C VAL A 241 18.02 -17.28 10.37
N SER A 242 17.79 -18.58 10.60
CA SER A 242 18.68 -19.41 11.41
C SER A 242 20.05 -19.63 10.77
N LYS A 243 20.17 -19.66 9.43
CA LYS A 243 21.47 -19.65 8.74
C LYS A 243 22.20 -18.33 8.93
N ALA A 244 21.51 -17.20 8.73
CA ALA A 244 22.10 -15.87 8.88
C ALA A 244 22.62 -15.63 10.32
N HIS A 245 21.98 -16.22 11.31
CA HIS A 245 22.30 -16.03 12.73
C HIS A 245 22.97 -17.24 13.41
N GLY A 246 23.41 -18.24 12.64
CA GLY A 246 24.25 -19.34 13.15
C GLY A 246 23.57 -20.37 14.05
N TYR A 247 22.25 -20.55 13.94
CA TYR A 247 21.48 -21.55 14.70
C TYR A 247 20.63 -22.48 13.83
N TYR A 248 20.94 -22.59 12.53
CA TYR A 248 20.28 -23.52 11.62
C TYR A 248 20.31 -24.96 12.15
N GLY A 249 19.17 -25.63 12.15
CA GLY A 249 18.99 -26.98 12.67
C GLY A 249 18.52 -27.06 14.13
N LYS A 250 18.53 -25.95 14.88
CA LYS A 250 17.92 -25.90 16.23
C LYS A 250 16.40 -25.81 16.16
N LEU A 251 15.72 -26.83 16.69
CA LEU A 251 14.26 -26.88 16.76
C LEU A 251 13.73 -26.08 17.96
N PRO A 252 12.56 -25.43 17.84
CA PRO A 252 11.99 -24.65 18.93
C PRO A 252 11.50 -25.56 20.06
N THR A 253 11.44 -25.03 21.27
CA THR A 253 10.67 -25.62 22.39
C THR A 253 9.28 -25.00 22.48
N THR A 254 9.05 -23.84 21.86
CA THR A 254 7.75 -23.16 21.86
C THR A 254 7.40 -22.52 20.51
N ILE A 255 6.13 -22.62 20.16
CA ILE A 255 5.50 -21.86 19.06
C ILE A 255 4.44 -20.96 19.67
N VAL A 256 4.57 -19.65 19.46
CA VAL A 256 3.62 -18.65 19.97
C VAL A 256 2.76 -18.16 18.82
N ARG A 257 1.45 -18.31 18.94
CA ARG A 257 0.45 -17.70 18.05
C ARG A 257 0.01 -16.39 18.67
N ASP A 258 0.50 -15.29 18.13
CA ASP A 258 0.24 -13.96 18.68
C ASP A 258 -0.92 -13.27 17.96
N ASN A 259 -1.66 -12.44 18.70
CA ASN A 259 -2.76 -11.63 18.20
C ASN A 259 -3.74 -12.42 17.30
N ILE A 260 -4.28 -13.52 17.82
CA ILE A 260 -5.20 -14.38 17.08
C ILE A 260 -6.47 -13.59 16.75
N ILE A 261 -6.68 -13.31 15.47
CA ILE A 261 -7.88 -12.61 14.95
C ILE A 261 -8.81 -13.53 14.14
N ASN A 262 -8.44 -14.80 13.96
CA ASN A 262 -9.24 -15.75 13.20
C ASN A 262 -10.50 -16.10 13.99
N ALA A 263 -11.67 -15.68 13.50
CA ALA A 263 -12.95 -15.83 14.19
C ALA A 263 -13.25 -17.28 14.61
N HIS A 264 -12.92 -18.26 13.77
CA HIS A 264 -13.14 -19.67 14.09
C HIS A 264 -12.23 -20.17 15.23
N THR A 265 -10.98 -19.71 15.26
CA THR A 265 -10.05 -20.03 16.37
C THR A 265 -10.46 -19.31 17.66
N LEU A 266 -10.90 -18.05 17.57
CA LEU A 266 -11.38 -17.31 18.72
C LEU A 266 -12.62 -17.95 19.33
N ALA A 267 -13.60 -18.33 18.50
CA ALA A 267 -14.82 -19.02 18.98
C ALA A 267 -14.50 -20.34 19.71
N PHE A 268 -13.47 -21.06 19.26
CA PHE A 268 -12.97 -22.25 19.96
C PHE A 268 -12.48 -21.91 21.37
N PHE A 269 -11.65 -20.88 21.51
CA PHE A 269 -11.13 -20.45 22.82
C PHE A 269 -12.21 -19.85 23.71
N GLU A 270 -13.15 -19.09 23.16
CA GLU A 270 -14.30 -18.53 23.89
C GLU A 270 -15.17 -19.64 24.48
N LYS A 271 -15.39 -20.73 23.73
CA LYS A 271 -16.14 -21.90 24.21
C LYS A 271 -15.38 -22.68 25.29
N ALA A 272 -14.05 -22.78 25.17
CA ALA A 272 -13.24 -23.63 26.03
C ALA A 272 -12.74 -22.95 27.33
N GLY A 273 -12.72 -21.61 27.38
CA GLY A 273 -12.28 -20.86 28.56
C GLY A 273 -10.75 -20.82 28.73
N GLU A 274 -10.28 -20.78 29.98
CA GLU A 274 -8.84 -20.62 30.31
C GLU A 274 -8.01 -21.89 30.06
N THR A 275 -8.64 -23.06 29.98
CA THR A 275 -7.97 -24.36 29.79
C THR A 275 -8.47 -25.05 28.52
N PRO A 276 -8.12 -24.54 27.34
CA PRO A 276 -8.53 -25.13 26.07
C PRO A 276 -7.87 -26.48 25.82
N ASP A 277 -8.62 -27.40 25.22
CA ASP A 277 -8.08 -28.70 24.81
C ASP A 277 -7.05 -28.54 23.68
N LEU A 278 -5.84 -29.04 23.91
CA LEU A 278 -4.76 -29.02 22.93
C LEU A 278 -5.16 -29.79 21.66
N GLN A 279 -5.78 -30.95 21.81
CA GLN A 279 -6.10 -31.80 20.66
C GLN A 279 -7.16 -31.11 19.79
N GLY A 280 -8.24 -30.63 20.41
CA GLY A 280 -9.29 -29.83 19.77
C GLY A 280 -8.71 -28.60 19.08
N PHE A 281 -7.78 -27.88 19.72
CA PHE A 281 -7.11 -26.75 19.07
C PHE A 281 -6.43 -27.20 17.76
N LEU A 282 -5.60 -28.24 17.81
CA LEU A 282 -4.83 -28.76 16.68
C LEU A 282 -5.70 -29.32 15.56
N THR A 283 -6.84 -29.94 15.87
CA THR A 283 -7.68 -30.64 14.88
C THR A 283 -8.88 -29.83 14.41
N GLU A 284 -9.36 -28.86 15.17
CA GLU A 284 -10.60 -28.14 14.84
C GLU A 284 -10.31 -26.72 14.33
N THR A 285 -9.27 -26.06 14.85
CA THR A 285 -9.01 -24.66 14.51
C THR A 285 -8.07 -24.49 13.31
N PRO A 286 -8.21 -23.43 12.49
CA PRO A 286 -7.27 -23.14 11.41
C PRO A 286 -5.84 -22.91 11.90
N ASN A 287 -5.67 -22.23 13.04
CA ASN A 287 -4.35 -21.99 13.62
C ASN A 287 -3.71 -23.26 14.18
N GLY A 288 -4.49 -24.12 14.82
CA GLY A 288 -4.00 -25.41 15.31
C GLY A 288 -3.67 -26.36 14.17
N LYS A 289 -4.50 -26.47 13.13
CA LYS A 289 -4.19 -27.27 11.93
C LYS A 289 -2.91 -26.79 11.24
N HIS A 290 -2.71 -25.47 11.17
CA HIS A 290 -1.47 -24.91 10.63
C HIS A 290 -0.26 -25.26 11.52
N THR A 291 -0.42 -25.17 12.84
CA THR A 291 0.63 -25.57 13.81
C THR A 291 0.95 -27.05 13.70
N GLN A 292 -0.05 -27.91 13.61
CA GLN A 292 0.10 -29.35 13.42
C GLN A 292 0.91 -29.69 12.17
N ARG A 293 0.65 -29.00 11.04
CA ARG A 293 1.42 -29.20 9.80
C ARG A 293 2.88 -28.77 9.94
N ILE A 294 3.16 -27.68 10.65
CA ILE A 294 4.54 -27.26 10.93
C ILE A 294 5.25 -28.37 11.73
N LEU A 295 4.61 -28.87 12.77
CA LEU A 295 5.16 -29.90 13.65
C LEU A 295 5.40 -31.23 12.91
N GLN A 296 4.46 -31.65 12.06
CA GLN A 296 4.62 -32.82 11.18
C GLN A 296 5.84 -32.69 10.26
N ASN A 297 6.02 -31.52 9.63
CA ASN A 297 7.18 -31.28 8.77
C ASN A 297 8.51 -31.29 9.53
N LEU A 298 8.49 -30.99 10.83
CA LEU A 298 9.66 -30.97 11.71
C LEU A 298 9.87 -32.28 12.49
N GLN A 299 8.98 -33.27 12.35
CA GLN A 299 8.97 -34.50 13.17
C GLN A 299 8.91 -34.17 14.67
N MET A 300 7.95 -33.31 15.01
CA MET A 300 7.67 -32.83 16.36
C MET A 300 6.20 -33.04 16.71
N HIS A 301 5.89 -32.99 18.01
CA HIS A 301 4.54 -32.95 18.53
C HIS A 301 4.36 -31.83 19.57
N ALA A 302 3.12 -31.37 19.72
CA ALA A 302 2.75 -30.43 20.78
C ALA A 302 2.49 -31.21 22.08
N THR A 303 2.81 -30.58 23.21
CA THR A 303 2.73 -31.18 24.55
C THR A 303 1.82 -30.40 25.48
N GLN A 304 1.66 -29.09 25.27
CA GLN A 304 0.82 -28.23 26.08
C GLN A 304 0.34 -27.02 25.27
N LEU A 305 -0.84 -26.51 25.63
CA LEU A 305 -1.44 -25.29 25.10
C LEU A 305 -1.80 -24.37 26.26
N ASP A 306 -1.23 -23.16 26.26
CA ASP A 306 -1.62 -22.09 27.16
C ASP A 306 -2.35 -20.99 26.37
N TRP A 307 -3.48 -20.51 26.88
CA TRP A 307 -4.27 -19.45 26.26
C TRP A 307 -4.34 -18.21 27.15
N ASN A 308 -4.08 -17.05 26.56
CA ASN A 308 -4.25 -15.76 27.19
C ASN A 308 -5.33 -14.94 26.47
N ALA A 309 -6.53 -14.92 27.04
CA ALA A 309 -7.67 -14.19 26.49
C ALA A 309 -7.44 -12.67 26.41
N ARG A 310 -6.61 -12.09 27.30
CA ARG A 310 -6.36 -10.63 27.30
C ARG A 310 -5.56 -10.17 26.10
N THR A 311 -4.60 -10.98 25.65
CA THR A 311 -3.71 -10.65 24.52
C THR A 311 -4.06 -11.41 23.25
N ALA A 312 -5.07 -12.29 23.32
CA ALA A 312 -5.42 -13.22 22.27
C ALA A 312 -4.21 -14.06 21.79
N THR A 313 -3.39 -14.52 22.74
CA THR A 313 -2.14 -15.25 22.47
C THR A 313 -2.30 -16.71 22.91
N ALA A 314 -1.93 -17.63 22.02
CA ALA A 314 -1.80 -19.05 22.36
C ALA A 314 -0.31 -19.46 22.34
N VAL A 315 0.16 -20.09 23.41
CA VAL A 315 1.51 -20.64 23.52
C VAL A 315 1.43 -22.15 23.41
N ILE A 316 2.12 -22.71 22.41
CA ILE A 316 2.17 -24.14 22.16
C ILE A 316 3.56 -24.64 22.51
N HIS A 317 3.65 -25.50 23.52
CA HIS A 317 4.89 -26.16 23.90
C HIS A 317 5.09 -27.39 23.04
N VAL A 318 6.28 -27.55 22.48
CA VAL A 318 6.55 -28.54 21.43
C VAL A 318 7.83 -29.31 21.71
N ARG A 319 7.90 -30.57 21.29
CA ARG A 319 9.07 -31.43 21.45
C ARG A 319 9.28 -32.30 20.20
N PRO A 320 10.54 -32.68 19.90
CA PRO A 320 10.82 -33.66 18.86
C PRO A 320 10.19 -35.02 19.18
N ASP A 321 9.81 -35.76 18.13
CA ASP A 321 9.35 -37.14 18.26
C ASP A 321 10.49 -38.06 18.73
N ALA A 322 10.13 -39.13 19.45
CA ALA A 322 11.11 -40.10 19.94
C ALA A 322 11.82 -40.76 18.75
N GLY A 323 13.14 -40.55 18.65
CA GLY A 323 13.98 -40.98 17.52
C GLY A 323 14.59 -39.82 16.73
N THR A 324 14.06 -38.60 16.90
CA THR A 324 14.62 -37.37 16.32
C THR A 324 15.65 -36.79 17.29
N THR A 325 16.83 -37.42 17.41
CA THR A 325 17.97 -36.73 18.06
C THR A 325 18.29 -35.49 17.25
N ALA A 326 18.13 -34.32 17.88
CA ALA A 326 18.66 -33.07 17.36
C ALA A 326 20.14 -33.27 17.03
N GLN A 327 20.49 -33.33 15.74
CA GLN A 327 21.89 -33.30 15.31
C GLN A 327 22.42 -31.89 15.59
N ALA A 328 22.84 -31.68 16.83
CA ALA A 328 23.75 -30.63 17.22
C ALA A 328 25.18 -31.14 16.98
N GLY A 329 25.82 -30.56 15.96
CA GLY A 329 27.25 -30.26 15.88
C GLY A 329 28.27 -31.39 16.14
N ALA A 330 28.78 -31.99 15.05
CA ALA A 330 30.20 -32.29 14.87
C ALA A 330 30.44 -32.88 13.47
N THR A 331 30.85 -32.02 12.52
CA THR A 331 31.96 -32.27 11.59
C THR A 331 32.17 -31.03 10.76
N ALA A 332 33.05 -30.16 11.28
CA ALA A 332 33.84 -29.30 10.43
C ALA A 332 34.72 -30.21 9.55
N SER A 333 34.33 -30.35 8.28
CA SER A 333 35.22 -30.86 7.24
C SER A 333 35.53 -29.70 6.30
N ARG A 334 36.79 -29.25 6.36
CA ARG A 334 37.45 -28.41 5.36
C ARG A 334 37.15 -28.89 3.94
N PRO A 335 37.23 -27.98 2.97
CA PRO A 335 38.22 -28.19 1.93
C PRO A 335 39.23 -27.05 1.86
N ASP A 336 40.36 -27.42 1.29
CA ASP A 336 41.63 -26.74 1.34
C ASP A 336 41.68 -25.33 0.75
N THR A 337 42.59 -24.61 1.37
CA THR A 337 43.36 -23.46 0.90
C THR A 337 43.70 -23.47 -0.59
N ALA A 338 43.33 -22.39 -1.29
CA ALA A 338 44.18 -21.78 -2.32
C ALA A 338 44.15 -20.25 -2.16
N ARG A 339 45.30 -19.72 -1.73
CA ARG A 339 45.67 -18.32 -1.58
C ARG A 339 46.13 -17.78 -2.96
N PRO A 340 45.94 -16.49 -3.28
CA PRO A 340 47.10 -15.57 -3.33
C PRO A 340 46.75 -14.20 -2.67
N GLN A 341 47.46 -13.82 -1.61
CA GLN A 341 48.58 -12.85 -1.61
C GLN A 341 48.12 -11.38 -1.75
N ALA A 342 48.26 -10.66 -0.63
CA ALA A 342 48.21 -9.21 -0.54
C ALA A 342 49.62 -8.66 -0.27
N ALA A 343 49.93 -7.49 -0.82
CA ALA A 343 50.70 -6.38 -0.24
C ALA A 343 51.11 -5.36 -1.35
N PRO A 344 51.46 -4.08 -1.04
CA PRO A 344 51.24 -3.32 0.20
C PRO A 344 50.77 -1.84 0.03
N ALA A 345 50.40 -1.30 1.18
CA ALA A 345 50.34 0.08 1.68
C ALA A 345 50.88 1.27 0.86
N GLY A 346 50.10 2.36 0.88
CA GLY A 346 50.56 3.74 0.76
C GLY A 346 49.83 4.62 1.77
N LYS A 347 50.60 5.20 2.70
CA LYS A 347 50.19 6.14 3.76
C LYS A 347 49.81 7.50 3.14
N HIS A 348 48.91 8.28 3.75
CA HIS A 348 49.16 9.70 4.04
C HIS A 348 48.08 10.29 4.97
N THR A 349 48.48 11.36 5.63
CA THR A 349 48.11 11.81 6.96
C THR A 349 47.18 13.04 6.90
N LEU A 350 46.32 13.17 7.91
CA LEU A 350 45.58 14.36 8.38
C LEU A 350 46.43 15.66 8.43
N PRO A 351 45.84 16.88 8.41
CA PRO A 351 45.22 17.44 9.62
C PRO A 351 43.92 18.26 9.42
N ALA A 352 43.32 18.58 10.57
CA ALA A 352 42.02 19.21 10.76
C ALA A 352 42.11 20.68 11.22
N ARG A 353 40.96 21.37 11.09
CA ARG A 353 40.41 22.50 11.91
C ARG A 353 40.99 23.92 11.69
N PRO A 354 40.34 24.98 12.20
CA PRO A 354 38.89 25.31 12.29
C PRO A 354 38.60 26.80 11.96
N THR A 355 37.34 27.22 11.77
CA THR A 355 36.88 28.54 12.29
C THR A 355 35.35 28.64 12.37
N THR A 356 34.88 28.97 13.57
CA THR A 356 33.56 29.47 13.95
C THR A 356 33.46 30.99 13.72
N VAL A 357 32.37 31.50 13.13
CA VAL A 357 31.77 32.80 13.52
C VAL A 357 30.23 32.75 13.27
N ARG A 358 29.48 33.21 14.27
CA ARG A 358 28.02 33.48 14.34
C ARG A 358 27.89 35.00 14.66
N PRO A 359 26.71 35.63 14.79
CA PRO A 359 25.49 35.76 13.98
C PRO A 359 25.28 37.22 13.48
N ARG A 360 24.19 37.50 12.74
CA ARG A 360 23.56 38.84 12.79
C ARG A 360 22.02 38.75 12.71
N GLN A 361 21.37 39.31 13.72
CA GLN A 361 19.92 39.52 13.87
C GLN A 361 19.44 40.62 12.90
N ALA A 362 18.30 40.41 12.22
CA ALA A 362 16.99 41.03 12.46
C ALA A 362 16.89 42.54 12.19
N HIS A 363 16.07 42.90 11.21
CA HIS A 363 15.29 44.14 11.18
C HIS A 363 13.81 43.81 11.01
N THR A 364 13.00 44.47 11.82
CA THR A 364 11.54 44.37 11.98
C THR A 364 10.81 45.57 11.35
N ALA A 365 9.52 45.34 11.05
CA ALA A 365 8.39 46.30 10.94
C ALA A 365 8.33 47.19 9.67
N ASP A 366 7.17 47.52 9.06
CA ASP A 366 5.78 47.47 9.55
C ASP A 366 4.73 47.53 8.41
N VAL A 367 3.62 46.81 8.65
CA VAL A 367 2.17 47.09 8.42
C VAL A 367 1.65 47.75 7.12
N SER A 368 0.74 47.04 6.44
CA SER A 368 -0.56 47.61 6.01
C SER A 368 -1.64 46.52 5.91
N ALA A 369 -2.88 46.93 6.17
CA ALA A 369 -3.95 46.17 6.81
C ALA A 369 -4.78 45.23 5.90
N ALA A 370 -5.49 44.31 6.58
CA ALA A 370 -6.41 43.30 6.07
C ALA A 370 -7.65 43.86 5.33
N PRO A 371 -8.38 42.97 4.63
CA PRO A 371 -9.76 42.72 5.04
C PRO A 371 -10.03 41.23 5.35
N ALA A 372 -11.08 41.02 6.12
CA ALA A 372 -11.41 39.80 6.84
C ALA A 372 -12.11 38.70 6.01
N ALA A 373 -12.01 37.48 6.56
CA ALA A 373 -12.97 36.36 6.56
C ALA A 373 -13.03 35.39 5.36
N ALA A 374 -12.46 34.19 5.58
CA ALA A 374 -13.22 32.93 5.63
C ALA A 374 -12.37 31.86 6.35
N GLY A 375 -12.51 31.77 7.67
CA GLY A 375 -11.89 30.70 8.47
C GLY A 375 -12.60 29.38 8.22
N THR A 376 -11.88 28.37 7.73
CA THR A 376 -12.35 26.98 7.79
C THR A 376 -11.94 26.42 9.14
N SER A 377 -12.88 26.35 10.09
CA SER A 377 -12.68 25.57 11.30
C SER A 377 -12.46 24.11 10.88
N GLN A 378 -11.29 23.53 11.17
CA GLN A 378 -11.01 22.13 10.89
C GLN A 378 -11.90 21.26 11.79
N GLN A 379 -13.07 20.85 11.29
CA GLN A 379 -14.03 20.00 12.01
C GLN A 379 -13.50 18.57 12.09
N ARG A 380 -13.49 17.99 13.29
CA ARG A 380 -13.09 16.59 13.51
C ARG A 380 -14.13 15.67 12.89
N ARG A 381 -13.68 14.62 12.21
CA ARG A 381 -14.56 13.64 11.56
C ARG A 381 -14.38 12.26 12.17
N VAL A 382 -15.48 11.58 12.44
CA VAL A 382 -15.52 10.14 12.70
C VAL A 382 -16.28 9.48 11.57
N VAL A 383 -15.70 8.47 10.94
CA VAL A 383 -16.42 7.58 10.02
C VAL A 383 -16.72 6.31 10.78
N LEU A 384 -18.00 5.98 10.95
CA LEU A 384 -18.48 4.81 11.69
C LEU A 384 -19.06 3.79 10.73
N LEU A 385 -18.44 2.61 10.63
CA LEU A 385 -19.01 1.43 10.00
C LEU A 385 -20.05 0.80 10.93
N SER A 386 -21.33 0.90 10.58
CA SER A 386 -22.44 0.29 11.33
C SER A 386 -22.54 -1.23 11.12
N GLU A 387 -21.96 -1.74 10.03
CA GLU A 387 -21.84 -3.15 9.66
C GLU A 387 -20.53 -3.43 8.91
N ASP A 388 -20.11 -4.69 8.81
CA ASP A 388 -18.88 -5.10 8.11
C ASP A 388 -19.16 -5.69 6.72
N SER A 389 -19.95 -4.98 5.91
CA SER A 389 -20.19 -5.35 4.52
C SER A 389 -19.08 -4.80 3.61
N ALA A 390 -18.80 -5.49 2.49
CA ALA A 390 -17.80 -5.04 1.52
C ALA A 390 -18.13 -3.65 0.96
N ALA A 391 -19.42 -3.37 0.73
CA ALA A 391 -19.90 -2.09 0.24
C ALA A 391 -19.76 -0.98 1.29
N ALA A 392 -20.09 -1.25 2.56
CA ALA A 392 -19.87 -0.28 3.65
C ALA A 392 -18.37 0.04 3.84
N ARG A 393 -17.50 -0.98 3.78
CA ARG A 393 -16.04 -0.79 3.84
C ARG A 393 -15.52 0.08 2.69
N GLN A 394 -16.01 -0.13 1.48
CA GLN A 394 -15.63 0.67 0.31
C GLN A 394 -16.08 2.13 0.44
N ALA A 395 -17.32 2.37 0.88
CA ALA A 395 -17.83 3.73 1.11
C ALA A 395 -17.07 4.45 2.22
N ALA A 396 -16.81 3.77 3.34
CA ALA A 396 -16.02 4.32 4.44
C ALA A 396 -14.57 4.67 4.02
N ALA A 397 -13.92 3.82 3.20
CA ALA A 397 -12.60 4.11 2.66
C ALA A 397 -12.59 5.39 1.79
N GLY A 398 -13.63 5.59 0.97
CA GLY A 398 -13.80 6.81 0.18
C GLY A 398 -13.89 8.05 1.06
N LEU A 399 -14.68 8.01 2.13
CA LEU A 399 -14.86 9.14 3.06
C LEU A 399 -13.60 9.48 3.84
N VAL A 400 -12.86 8.47 4.30
CA VAL A 400 -11.56 8.66 4.98
C VAL A 400 -10.56 9.32 4.03
N SER A 401 -10.55 8.95 2.75
CA SER A 401 -9.61 9.50 1.76
C SER A 401 -9.78 11.01 1.49
N GLN A 402 -10.96 11.57 1.75
CA GLN A 402 -11.24 13.00 1.54
C GLN A 402 -10.55 13.90 2.57
N SER A 403 -10.33 13.41 3.79
CA SER A 403 -9.76 14.19 4.90
C SER A 403 -9.01 13.31 5.90
N PRO A 404 -7.94 12.62 5.49
CA PRO A 404 -7.29 11.57 6.28
C PRO A 404 -6.64 12.09 7.57
N SER A 405 -6.15 13.33 7.59
CA SER A 405 -5.53 13.97 8.75
C SER A 405 -6.52 14.41 9.85
N HIS A 406 -7.83 14.36 9.57
CA HIS A 406 -8.90 14.81 10.48
C HIS A 406 -9.99 13.76 10.68
N THR A 407 -9.79 12.53 10.20
CA THR A 407 -10.78 11.45 10.23
C THR A 407 -10.32 10.27 11.08
N THR A 408 -11.15 9.86 12.06
CA THR A 408 -10.99 8.58 12.77
C THR A 408 -11.99 7.57 12.22
N LEU A 409 -11.50 6.42 11.74
CA LEU A 409 -12.35 5.30 11.33
C LEU A 409 -12.66 4.41 12.53
N MET A 410 -13.95 4.14 12.75
CA MET A 410 -14.47 3.26 13.78
C MET A 410 -15.37 2.20 13.15
N ARG A 411 -15.46 1.04 13.80
CA ARG A 411 -16.39 -0.03 13.44
C ARG A 411 -17.15 -0.49 14.67
N ARG A 412 -18.44 -0.67 14.50
CA ARG A 412 -19.29 -1.34 15.47
C ARG A 412 -19.06 -2.85 15.43
N LEU A 413 -18.81 -3.45 16.58
CA LEU A 413 -18.71 -4.90 16.76
C LEU A 413 -20.11 -5.50 16.96
N PRO A 414 -20.29 -6.84 16.83
CA PRO A 414 -21.59 -7.48 17.02
C PRO A 414 -22.21 -7.27 18.42
N ASP A 415 -21.40 -6.93 19.41
CA ASP A 415 -21.79 -6.62 20.79
C ASP A 415 -22.03 -5.12 21.04
N ASP A 416 -22.25 -4.35 19.97
CA ASP A 416 -22.46 -2.89 19.95
C ASP A 416 -21.28 -2.03 20.47
N ARG A 417 -20.14 -2.64 20.82
CA ARG A 417 -18.93 -1.88 21.16
C ARG A 417 -18.29 -1.28 19.92
N LEU A 418 -17.69 -0.10 20.09
CA LEU A 418 -16.95 0.58 19.04
C LEU A 418 -15.46 0.21 19.11
N ARG A 419 -14.92 -0.27 17.99
CA ARG A 419 -13.49 -0.51 17.79
C ARG A 419 -12.92 0.52 16.84
N ILE A 420 -11.82 1.15 17.23
CA ILE A 420 -11.08 2.07 16.37
C ILE A 420 -10.25 1.25 15.37
N LEU A 421 -10.34 1.61 14.08
CA LEU A 421 -9.65 0.94 12.97
C LEU A 421 -8.56 1.80 12.32
N GLY A 422 -8.37 3.04 12.77
CA GLY A 422 -7.39 4.00 12.23
C GLY A 422 -6.74 4.86 13.30
N PRO A 423 -5.96 5.89 12.92
CA PRO A 423 -5.28 6.76 13.89
C PRO A 423 -6.30 7.48 14.78
N VAL A 424 -6.06 7.42 16.10
CA VAL A 424 -6.79 8.19 17.10
C VAL A 424 -6.26 9.62 17.04
N ILE A 425 -7.06 10.53 16.49
CA ILE A 425 -6.72 11.95 16.56
C ILE A 425 -7.01 12.38 18.00
N GLY A 426 -5.99 12.93 18.67
CA GLY A 426 -5.98 13.21 20.11
C GLY A 426 -7.14 14.07 20.62
N PRO A 427 -7.25 14.28 21.94
CA PRO A 427 -8.34 15.02 22.54
C PRO A 427 -8.26 16.52 22.16
N ALA A 428 -8.90 16.89 21.06
CA ALA A 428 -9.12 18.28 20.67
C ALA A 428 -10.59 18.64 20.96
N SER A 429 -10.81 19.70 21.72
CA SER A 429 -12.13 20.28 21.99
C SER A 429 -12.67 20.97 20.74
N GLY A 430 -13.87 20.62 20.27
CA GLY A 430 -14.52 21.26 19.13
C GLY A 430 -15.68 20.45 18.51
N PRO A 431 -16.40 21.01 17.52
CA PRO A 431 -17.52 20.35 16.86
C PRO A 431 -17.08 19.08 16.11
N LEU A 432 -17.83 18.00 16.35
CA LEU A 432 -17.59 16.66 15.78
C LEU A 432 -18.61 16.36 14.70
N GLN A 433 -18.14 15.95 13.52
CA GLN A 433 -18.94 15.37 12.45
C GLN A 433 -18.81 13.84 12.49
N ILE A 434 -19.91 13.12 12.68
CA ILE A 434 -19.96 11.66 12.62
C ILE A 434 -20.64 11.25 11.31
N GLN A 435 -19.97 10.46 10.48
CA GLN A 435 -20.50 9.89 9.25
C GLN A 435 -20.76 8.40 9.46
N VAL A 436 -22.03 8.02 9.54
CA VAL A 436 -22.44 6.62 9.75
C VAL A 436 -22.67 5.97 8.40
N VAL A 437 -21.94 4.88 8.14
CA VAL A 437 -21.96 4.13 6.89
C VAL A 437 -22.56 2.75 7.14
N GLY A 438 -23.59 2.40 6.39
CA GLY A 438 -24.19 1.07 6.44
C GLY A 438 -25.28 0.90 5.41
N ARG A 439 -25.72 -0.35 5.21
CA ARG A 439 -26.87 -0.64 4.36
C ARG A 439 -28.16 -0.18 5.01
N GLY A 440 -29.02 0.48 4.23
CA GLY A 440 -30.40 0.75 4.61
C GLY A 440 -31.26 -0.50 4.43
N GLY A 441 -32.21 -0.71 5.31
CA GLY A 441 -33.19 -1.80 5.17
C GLY A 441 -34.37 -1.62 6.11
N GLN A 442 -35.23 -2.62 6.19
CA GLN A 442 -36.32 -2.67 7.15
C GLN A 442 -36.27 -3.97 7.96
N ARG A 443 -36.64 -3.90 9.23
CA ARG A 443 -36.85 -5.06 10.11
C ARG A 443 -38.13 -4.80 10.91
N ASP A 444 -39.04 -5.77 10.89
CA ASP A 444 -40.33 -5.69 11.61
C ASP A 444 -41.14 -4.42 11.25
N GLY A 445 -41.07 -4.00 9.97
CA GLY A 445 -41.75 -2.81 9.46
C GLY A 445 -41.11 -1.47 9.86
N ALA A 446 -40.00 -1.47 10.61
CA ALA A 446 -39.26 -0.28 11.00
C ALA A 446 -37.95 -0.14 10.20
N PRO A 447 -37.53 1.10 9.88
CA PRO A 447 -36.28 1.33 9.14
C PRO A 447 -35.06 0.97 9.98
N THR A 448 -34.01 0.49 9.31
CA THR A 448 -32.73 0.12 9.91
C THR A 448 -31.55 0.62 9.09
N LEU A 449 -30.42 0.84 9.77
CA LEU A 449 -29.14 1.17 9.14
C LEU A 449 -28.04 0.26 9.71
N GLY A 450 -27.41 -0.55 8.86
CA GLY A 450 -26.46 -1.57 9.29
C GLY A 450 -27.09 -2.61 10.24
N GLY A 451 -28.40 -2.85 10.07
CA GLY A 451 -29.19 -3.76 10.90
C GLY A 451 -29.59 -3.22 12.28
N GLN A 452 -29.35 -1.93 12.58
CA GLN A 452 -29.78 -1.28 13.81
C GLN A 452 -31.02 -0.41 13.62
N HIS A 453 -31.90 -0.37 14.62
CA HIS A 453 -32.95 0.63 14.73
C HIS A 453 -32.40 1.99 15.19
N PRO A 454 -33.11 3.11 14.95
CA PRO A 454 -32.67 4.46 15.35
C PRO A 454 -32.25 4.58 16.83
N ALA A 455 -33.02 4.00 17.76
CA ALA A 455 -32.71 4.02 19.19
C ALA A 455 -31.41 3.27 19.55
N GLN A 456 -31.12 2.16 18.87
CA GLN A 456 -29.89 1.38 19.06
C GLN A 456 -28.67 2.13 18.53
N LEU A 457 -28.81 2.77 17.36
CA LEU A 457 -27.75 3.61 16.82
C LEU A 457 -27.51 4.83 17.73
N ALA A 458 -28.56 5.45 18.27
CA ALA A 458 -28.41 6.55 19.22
C ALA A 458 -27.61 6.14 20.48
N GLN A 459 -27.89 4.96 21.04
CA GLN A 459 -27.10 4.41 22.16
C GLN A 459 -25.63 4.22 21.78
N THR A 460 -25.36 3.74 20.57
CA THR A 460 -24.00 3.56 20.04
C THR A 460 -23.27 4.89 19.87
N LEU A 461 -23.98 5.97 19.50
CA LEU A 461 -23.40 7.29 19.22
C LEU A 461 -23.19 8.14 20.48
N ARG A 462 -24.01 7.98 21.52
CA ARG A 462 -23.94 8.78 22.77
C ARG A 462 -22.53 8.86 23.37
N PRO A 463 -21.72 7.79 23.46
CA PRO A 463 -20.35 7.86 23.98
C PRO A 463 -19.40 8.73 23.15
N LEU A 464 -19.69 8.95 21.87
CA LEU A 464 -18.90 9.79 20.96
C LEU A 464 -19.30 11.26 21.02
N LEU A 465 -20.55 11.52 21.40
CA LEU A 465 -21.14 12.85 21.53
C LEU A 465 -20.81 13.34 22.95
N GLY A 466 -19.68 14.03 23.09
CA GLY A 466 -19.28 14.65 24.36
C GLY A 466 -20.24 15.78 24.80
N SER A 467 -19.83 16.58 25.77
CA SER A 467 -20.62 17.70 26.32
C SER A 467 -20.60 18.98 25.44
N GLY A 468 -20.11 18.90 24.20
CA GLY A 468 -20.01 20.04 23.28
C GLY A 468 -21.30 20.32 22.52
N SER A 469 -21.63 21.59 22.29
CA SER A 469 -22.74 22.00 21.44
C SER A 469 -22.29 22.09 19.96
N ALA A 470 -23.12 21.59 19.03
CA ALA A 470 -22.94 21.55 17.57
C ALA A 470 -22.25 20.30 16.97
N HIS A 471 -22.75 19.11 17.31
CA HIS A 471 -22.41 17.87 16.60
C HIS A 471 -23.29 17.65 15.36
N THR A 472 -22.72 17.13 14.28
CA THR A 472 -23.47 16.73 13.07
C THR A 472 -23.33 15.23 12.84
N VAL A 473 -24.45 14.53 12.62
CA VAL A 473 -24.47 13.12 12.22
C VAL A 473 -24.93 13.05 10.77
N ALA A 474 -24.06 12.61 9.86
CA ALA A 474 -24.41 12.36 8.47
C ALA A 474 -24.61 10.85 8.26
N LEU A 475 -25.77 10.47 7.72
CA LEU A 475 -26.15 9.10 7.42
C LEU A 475 -25.88 8.80 5.95
N ILE A 476 -25.11 7.76 5.67
CA ILE A 476 -24.65 7.40 4.34
C ILE A 476 -25.13 5.98 4.04
N PHE A 477 -26.28 5.89 3.39
CA PHE A 477 -26.97 4.65 3.07
C PHE A 477 -27.87 4.82 1.83
N CYS A 478 -28.27 3.71 1.20
CA CYS A 478 -29.30 3.73 0.15
C CYS A 478 -30.69 3.77 0.79
N ALA A 479 -31.48 4.80 0.47
CA ALA A 479 -32.82 4.98 1.02
C ALA A 479 -33.78 3.89 0.49
N SER A 480 -34.12 2.91 1.33
CA SER A 480 -35.29 2.05 1.11
C SER A 480 -36.52 2.83 1.61
N GLY A 481 -37.09 3.62 0.70
CA GLY A 481 -38.28 4.48 0.81
C GLY A 481 -39.01 4.55 2.16
N ALA A 482 -39.03 5.75 2.76
CA ALA A 482 -40.01 6.12 3.79
C ALA A 482 -40.34 7.62 3.70
N CYS A 483 -41.58 7.98 4.04
CA CYS A 483 -42.07 9.36 4.05
C CYS A 483 -41.35 10.22 5.13
N PRO A 484 -41.16 11.54 4.90
CA PRO A 484 -40.58 12.45 5.89
C PRO A 484 -41.28 12.32 7.26
N GLY A 485 -40.51 12.12 8.33
CA GLY A 485 -41.01 11.93 9.70
C GLY A 485 -41.18 10.48 10.14
N ARG A 486 -41.05 9.51 9.22
CA ARG A 486 -41.00 8.06 9.50
C ARG A 486 -39.75 7.38 8.91
N ASP A 487 -38.92 8.15 8.23
CA ASP A 487 -37.60 7.74 7.75
C ASP A 487 -36.59 7.62 8.90
N PHE A 488 -35.50 6.91 8.63
CA PHE A 488 -34.48 6.59 9.63
C PHE A 488 -33.85 7.87 10.22
N GLY A 489 -33.57 8.89 9.39
CA GLY A 489 -32.98 10.15 9.82
C GLY A 489 -33.88 10.93 10.77
N SER A 490 -35.18 11.05 10.45
CA SER A 490 -36.17 11.70 11.32
C SER A 490 -36.32 11.02 12.67
N LEU A 491 -36.35 9.68 12.70
CA LEU A 491 -36.43 8.90 13.93
C LEU A 491 -35.14 9.02 14.76
N LEU A 492 -33.97 9.04 14.11
CA LEU A 492 -32.69 9.24 14.80
C LEU A 492 -32.56 10.67 15.36
N GLN A 493 -33.08 11.66 14.65
CA GLN A 493 -33.10 13.06 15.09
C GLN A 493 -33.93 13.23 16.37
N ALA A 494 -35.03 12.46 16.53
CA ALA A 494 -35.82 12.43 17.75
C ALA A 494 -35.07 11.80 18.95
N GLU A 495 -34.22 10.80 18.70
CA GLU A 495 -33.41 10.12 19.72
C GLU A 495 -32.17 10.93 20.17
N LEU A 496 -31.74 11.88 19.33
CA LEU A 496 -30.56 12.74 19.54
C LEU A 496 -30.92 14.22 19.25
N PRO A 497 -31.80 14.87 20.04
CA PRO A 497 -32.25 16.23 19.77
C PRO A 497 -31.13 17.29 19.81
N GLN A 498 -29.98 16.96 20.41
CA GLN A 498 -28.81 17.82 20.54
C GLN A 498 -27.86 17.80 19.33
N VAL A 499 -28.09 16.94 18.34
CA VAL A 499 -27.25 16.84 17.13
C VAL A 499 -28.06 17.18 15.88
N VAL A 500 -27.39 17.63 14.83
CA VAL A 500 -28.02 17.81 13.51
C VAL A 500 -27.84 16.54 12.69
N VAL A 501 -28.93 15.83 12.40
CA VAL A 501 -28.93 14.64 11.53
C VAL A 501 -29.12 15.07 10.08
N LYS A 502 -28.26 14.57 9.18
CA LYS A 502 -28.33 14.81 7.73
C LYS A 502 -28.31 13.47 7.01
N GLU A 503 -29.23 13.26 6.09
CA GLU A 503 -29.18 12.12 5.19
C GLU A 503 -28.39 12.51 3.92
N ALA A 504 -27.49 11.63 3.49
CA ALA A 504 -26.71 11.80 2.28
C ALA A 504 -26.77 10.52 1.45
N ALA A 505 -27.23 10.62 0.20
CA ALA A 505 -27.08 9.55 -0.76
C ALA A 505 -25.58 9.29 -1.02
N PRO A 506 -25.15 8.03 -1.22
CA PRO A 506 -23.79 7.75 -1.62
C PRO A 506 -23.50 8.47 -2.95
N GLN A 507 -22.60 9.46 -2.93
CA GLN A 507 -22.21 10.21 -4.12
C GLN A 507 -21.59 9.27 -5.17
N ALA A 508 -22.01 9.43 -6.43
CA ALA A 508 -21.72 8.57 -7.58
C ALA A 508 -20.25 8.54 -8.06
N ASP A 509 -19.31 9.13 -7.32
CA ASP A 509 -17.89 9.17 -7.68
C ASP A 509 -17.09 7.95 -7.17
N ALA A 510 -17.71 7.09 -6.36
CA ALA A 510 -17.21 5.73 -6.12
C ALA A 510 -17.85 4.81 -7.17
N GLY A 511 -17.10 4.51 -8.24
CA GLY A 511 -17.52 3.84 -9.48
C GLY A 511 -18.75 2.93 -9.42
N SER A 512 -19.55 2.98 -10.49
CA SER A 512 -20.89 2.39 -10.72
C SER A 512 -21.24 1.00 -10.15
N ARG A 513 -20.28 0.21 -9.67
CA ARG A 513 -20.52 -1.04 -8.92
C ARG A 513 -20.74 -0.86 -7.41
N ALA A 514 -20.26 0.23 -6.79
CA ALA A 514 -20.38 0.44 -5.34
C ALA A 514 -21.81 0.83 -4.93
N ALA A 515 -22.48 1.66 -5.76
CA ALA A 515 -23.88 2.01 -5.58
C ALA A 515 -24.82 0.80 -5.80
N GLN A 516 -24.48 -0.09 -6.72
CA GLN A 516 -25.21 -1.35 -6.97
C GLN A 516 -25.03 -2.39 -5.85
N GLY A 517 -23.98 -2.31 -5.02
CA GLY A 517 -23.79 -3.22 -3.88
C GLY A 517 -24.61 -2.84 -2.64
N LEU A 518 -24.93 -1.55 -2.47
CA LEU A 518 -25.75 -1.05 -1.35
C LEU A 518 -27.25 -1.15 -1.64
N ALA A 519 -27.68 -0.99 -2.89
CA ALA A 519 -29.02 -1.34 -3.34
C ALA A 519 -29.11 -2.87 -3.51
N GLY A 520 -29.80 -3.58 -2.60
CA GLY A 520 -30.05 -5.01 -2.79
C GLY A 520 -30.88 -5.26 -4.05
N ASN A 521 -30.55 -6.31 -4.81
CA ASN A 521 -31.45 -6.88 -5.80
C ASN A 521 -32.70 -7.44 -5.08
N GLU A 522 -33.78 -6.67 -5.02
CA GLU A 522 -35.14 -7.22 -4.91
C GLU A 522 -35.63 -7.54 -6.33
N ALA A 523 -35.26 -8.72 -6.82
CA ALA A 523 -35.88 -9.35 -7.97
C ALA A 523 -35.50 -10.84 -8.01
N ASP A 524 -35.85 -11.60 -6.96
CA ASP A 524 -36.07 -13.05 -7.10
C ASP A 524 -36.78 -13.64 -5.86
N ALA A 525 -38.06 -13.32 -5.68
CA ALA A 525 -38.96 -14.06 -4.79
C ALA A 525 -40.42 -13.70 -5.12
N GLY A 526 -40.96 -14.31 -6.18
CA GLY A 526 -42.37 -14.17 -6.51
C GLY A 526 -42.72 -14.84 -7.83
N ASP A 527 -42.79 -16.18 -7.84
CA ASP A 527 -44.02 -16.92 -8.16
C ASP A 527 -43.69 -18.41 -8.36
N ARG A 528 -44.20 -19.27 -7.47
CA ARG A 528 -44.64 -20.65 -7.74
C ARG A 528 -45.03 -21.36 -6.45
N ALA A 529 -46.32 -21.32 -6.12
CA ALA A 529 -47.11 -22.47 -5.68
C ALA A 529 -48.59 -22.05 -5.79
N ALA A 530 -49.23 -22.33 -6.93
CA ALA A 530 -50.24 -23.39 -7.11
C ALA A 530 -51.67 -22.81 -6.95
N PRO A 531 -52.67 -23.40 -7.63
CA PRO A 531 -53.74 -22.68 -8.33
C PRO A 531 -54.65 -21.82 -7.47
#